data_AF-A0A1V4SD64-F1
#
_entry.id   AF-A0A1V4SD64-F1
#
_cell.length_a   1.000
_cell.length_b   1.000
_cell.length_c   1.000
_cell.angle_alpha   90.00
_cell.angle_beta   90.00
_cell.angle_gamma   90.00
#
_symmetry.space_group_name_H-M   'P 1'
#
loop_
_entity.id
_entity.type
_entity.pdbx_description
1 polymer ?
#
loop_
_entity_poly.entity_id
_entity_poly.type
_entity_poly.pdbx_seq_one_letter_code
_entity_poly.pdbx_strand_id
1 'polypeptide(L)'
;MIALQVGALNVNMNQYETDEAVKLIKQKKVSVLFQFSPILSQILEQNEKTGGDISSLKAIAGLDTPETIEKYQKTTKGTFYSLYGQTEGSGFATLGRYDERPGSAGKMLPFVELSVVDDYDRQVQIGHTGEIVTRGPMVFKGYWKLPEETEYTFRNGWHHTGYQGRFDKDGFLWYEGRKSEKELIKPGGENVYPAEVEKVILEHPAIEKVVVFGVPDPKWKEGIKAVCQLK
;
A
#
# COMPACT_ATOMS: atom_id res chain seq x y z
N MET A 1 -12.62 5.20 9.89
CA MET A 1 -13.59 6.32 9.91
C MET A 1 -13.20 7.28 8.81
N ILE A 2 -14.03 7.43 7.78
CA ILE A 2 -13.69 8.22 6.57
C ILE A 2 -13.94 9.70 6.88
N ALA A 3 -13.15 10.63 6.32
CA ALA A 3 -13.23 12.08 6.55
C ALA A 3 -14.66 12.66 6.50
N LEU A 4 -15.53 12.11 5.64
CA LEU A 4 -16.95 12.46 5.57
C LEU A 4 -17.73 12.15 6.86
N GLN A 5 -17.48 10.99 7.50
CA GLN A 5 -18.20 10.56 8.70
C GLN A 5 -17.93 11.46 9.91
N VAL A 6 -16.78 12.14 9.94
CA VAL A 6 -16.39 13.08 11.00
C VAL A 6 -16.64 14.54 10.63
N GLY A 7 -17.24 14.81 9.46
CA GLY A 7 -17.48 16.17 8.99
C GLY A 7 -16.20 16.95 8.67
N ALA A 8 -15.09 16.25 8.34
CA ALA A 8 -13.85 16.91 7.97
C ALA A 8 -13.96 17.56 6.58
N LEU A 9 -13.25 18.67 6.39
CA LEU A 9 -13.07 19.29 5.08
C LEU A 9 -12.30 18.33 4.17
N ASN A 10 -12.92 17.92 3.07
CA ASN A 10 -12.27 17.13 2.03
C ASN A 10 -11.70 18.07 0.96
N VAL A 11 -10.38 18.09 0.80
CA VAL A 11 -9.68 18.89 -0.21
C VAL A 11 -9.32 17.96 -1.36
N ASN A 12 -10.05 18.06 -2.47
CA ASN A 12 -9.88 17.18 -3.63
C ASN A 12 -9.19 17.93 -4.77
N MET A 13 -8.35 17.21 -5.51
CA MET A 13 -7.73 17.67 -6.74
C MET A 13 -8.11 16.71 -7.87
N ASN A 14 -8.46 17.23 -9.04
CA ASN A 14 -8.81 16.38 -10.19
C ASN A 14 -7.60 15.56 -10.68
N GLN A 15 -6.44 16.18 -10.66
CA GLN A 15 -5.15 15.58 -10.96
C GLN A 15 -4.15 16.10 -9.94
N TYR A 16 -3.25 15.23 -9.48
CA TYR A 16 -2.22 15.63 -8.55
C TYR A 16 -1.20 16.54 -9.22
N GLU A 17 -1.01 17.72 -8.64
CA GLU A 17 -0.02 18.72 -9.05
C GLU A 17 0.64 19.27 -7.79
N THR A 18 1.94 19.04 -7.61
CA THR A 18 2.65 19.33 -6.35
C THR A 18 2.53 20.81 -5.93
N ASP A 19 2.62 21.73 -6.88
CA ASP A 19 2.53 23.18 -6.63
C ASP A 19 1.17 23.58 -6.03
N GLU A 20 0.09 23.04 -6.60
CA GLU A 20 -1.26 23.31 -6.10
C GLU A 20 -1.50 22.59 -4.77
N ALA A 21 -0.94 21.37 -4.58
CA ALA A 21 -1.03 20.66 -3.31
C ALA A 21 -0.42 21.48 -2.15
N VAL A 22 0.80 22.01 -2.31
CA VAL A 22 1.45 22.86 -1.28
C VAL A 22 0.63 24.13 -0.99
N LYS A 23 0.11 24.77 -2.04
CA LYS A 23 -0.77 25.94 -1.89
C LYS A 23 -2.05 25.61 -1.12
N LEU A 24 -2.70 24.49 -1.44
CA LEU A 24 -3.93 24.04 -0.77
C LEU A 24 -3.68 23.65 0.69
N ILE A 25 -2.56 22.96 0.99
CA ILE A 25 -2.16 22.64 2.36
C ILE A 25 -2.09 23.92 3.20
N LYS A 26 -1.41 24.95 2.69
CA LYS A 26 -1.28 26.25 3.36
C LYS A 26 -2.63 26.96 3.52
N GLN A 27 -3.40 27.07 2.44
CA GLN A 27 -4.65 27.85 2.41
C GLN A 27 -5.79 27.21 3.20
N LYS A 28 -5.90 25.88 3.14
CA LYS A 28 -6.98 25.11 3.79
C LYS A 28 -6.57 24.52 5.12
N LYS A 29 -5.29 24.70 5.53
CA LYS A 29 -4.72 24.13 6.75
C LYS A 29 -4.96 22.62 6.84
N VAL A 30 -4.66 21.91 5.75
CA VAL A 30 -4.81 20.46 5.66
C VAL A 30 -4.01 19.82 6.80
N SER A 31 -4.68 18.98 7.60
CA SER A 31 -4.11 18.38 8.81
C SER A 31 -3.82 16.89 8.70
N VAL A 32 -4.51 16.20 7.78
CA VAL A 32 -4.36 14.76 7.54
C VAL A 32 -4.16 14.54 6.05
N LEU A 33 -3.20 13.71 5.69
CA LEU A 33 -2.95 13.28 4.31
C LEU A 33 -2.76 11.76 4.28
N PHE A 34 -3.38 11.10 3.31
CA PHE A 34 -3.08 9.71 2.97
C PHE A 34 -2.38 9.70 1.61
N GLN A 35 -1.25 9.03 1.51
CA GLN A 35 -0.38 9.13 0.33
C GLN A 35 0.52 7.90 0.16
N PHE A 36 1.03 7.72 -1.05
CA PHE A 36 2.15 6.81 -1.33
C PHE A 36 3.28 7.57 -2.05
N SER A 37 4.51 7.09 -1.88
CA SER A 37 5.68 7.63 -2.57
C SER A 37 5.43 7.70 -4.10
N PRO A 38 5.80 8.81 -4.78
CA PRO A 38 6.70 9.88 -4.35
C PRO A 38 6.01 11.17 -3.86
N ILE A 39 4.73 11.12 -3.43
CA ILE A 39 3.95 12.34 -3.16
C ILE A 39 4.54 13.21 -2.04
N LEU A 40 4.92 12.60 -0.90
CA LEU A 40 5.44 13.38 0.23
C LEU A 40 6.81 13.99 -0.05
N SER A 41 7.71 13.30 -0.74
CA SER A 41 9.01 13.88 -1.11
C SER A 41 8.84 15.09 -2.02
N GLN A 42 7.92 15.01 -3.00
CA GLN A 42 7.60 16.14 -3.87
C GLN A 42 7.02 17.32 -3.10
N ILE A 43 6.10 17.10 -2.16
CA ILE A 43 5.55 18.16 -1.30
C ILE A 43 6.66 18.84 -0.48
N LEU A 44 7.58 18.05 0.10
CA LEU A 44 8.69 18.58 0.90
C LEU A 44 9.65 19.42 0.05
N GLU A 45 10.06 18.92 -1.12
CA GLU A 45 10.94 19.63 -2.06
C GLU A 45 10.30 20.93 -2.55
N GLN A 46 9.02 20.89 -2.93
CA GLN A 46 8.31 22.07 -3.40
C GLN A 46 8.12 23.11 -2.29
N ASN A 47 7.87 22.66 -1.05
CA ASN A 47 7.80 23.55 0.11
C ASN A 47 9.14 24.26 0.37
N GLU A 48 10.26 23.53 0.29
CA GLU A 48 11.62 24.11 0.42
C GLU A 48 11.92 25.10 -0.70
N LYS A 49 11.56 24.77 -1.94
CA LYS A 49 11.79 25.62 -3.11
C LYS A 49 11.01 26.93 -3.07
N THR A 50 9.78 26.90 -2.57
CA THR A 50 8.85 28.05 -2.63
C THR A 50 8.76 28.85 -1.33
N GLY A 51 9.34 28.37 -0.23
CA GLY A 51 9.08 28.93 1.10
C GLY A 51 7.61 28.78 1.49
N GLY A 52 7.00 27.64 1.12
CA GLY A 52 5.63 27.30 1.46
C GLY A 52 5.40 27.17 2.96
N ASP A 53 4.17 26.79 3.35
CA ASP A 53 3.86 26.44 4.74
C ASP A 53 3.03 25.16 4.78
N ILE A 54 3.71 24.04 5.04
CA ILE A 54 3.09 22.73 5.25
C ILE A 54 2.98 22.33 6.73
N SER A 55 3.23 23.26 7.66
CA SER A 55 3.24 22.98 9.11
C SER A 55 1.88 22.54 9.66
N SER A 56 0.79 22.74 8.90
CA SER A 56 -0.54 22.26 9.27
C SER A 56 -0.67 20.74 9.21
N LEU A 57 0.19 20.03 8.46
CA LEU A 57 0.15 18.57 8.32
C LEU A 57 0.54 17.86 9.62
N LYS A 58 -0.46 17.43 10.39
CA LYS A 58 -0.28 16.79 11.71
C LYS A 58 -0.14 15.28 11.64
N ALA A 59 -0.81 14.63 10.69
CA ALA A 59 -0.77 13.18 10.51
C ALA A 59 -0.70 12.82 9.02
N ILE A 60 0.27 12.00 8.66
CA ILE A 60 0.35 11.39 7.34
C ILE A 60 0.29 9.88 7.50
N ALA A 61 -0.58 9.20 6.76
CA ALA A 61 -0.61 7.75 6.69
C ALA A 61 -0.20 7.31 5.28
N GLY A 62 0.66 6.29 5.16
CA GLY A 62 1.14 5.88 3.83
C GLY A 62 2.31 4.92 3.83
N LEU A 63 2.96 4.84 2.67
CA LEU A 63 4.25 4.17 2.48
C LEU A 63 5.23 5.16 1.85
N ASP A 64 6.39 5.32 2.49
CA ASP A 64 7.48 6.14 1.98
C ASP A 64 8.84 5.66 2.52
N THR A 65 9.92 6.28 2.08
CA THR A 65 11.26 5.97 2.60
C THR A 65 11.47 6.55 4.00
N PRO A 66 12.30 5.92 4.85
CA PRO A 66 12.72 6.47 6.15
C PRO A 66 13.18 7.93 6.06
N GLU A 67 13.99 8.25 5.05
CA GLU A 67 14.51 9.60 4.82
C GLU A 67 13.39 10.63 4.60
N THR A 68 12.42 10.32 3.73
CA THR A 68 11.28 11.22 3.46
C THR A 68 10.41 11.40 4.70
N ILE A 69 10.15 10.31 5.43
CA ILE A 69 9.35 10.32 6.66
C ILE A 69 10.03 11.19 7.72
N GLU A 70 11.31 10.98 7.97
CA GLU A 70 12.07 11.72 8.99
C GLU A 70 12.18 13.21 8.63
N LYS A 71 12.39 13.53 7.35
CA LYS A 71 12.36 14.91 6.84
C LYS A 71 11.01 15.58 7.09
N TYR A 72 9.90 14.87 6.84
CA TYR A 72 8.55 15.36 7.15
C TYR A 72 8.36 15.65 8.65
N GLN A 73 8.66 14.68 9.52
CA GLN A 73 8.46 14.85 10.96
C GLN A 73 9.36 15.95 11.53
N LYS A 74 10.59 16.10 11.03
CA LYS A 74 11.50 17.18 11.42
C LYS A 74 10.94 18.56 11.06
N THR A 75 10.41 18.69 9.84
CA THR A 75 9.90 19.93 9.24
C THR A 75 8.59 20.39 9.88
N THR A 76 7.65 19.47 10.08
CA THR A 76 6.28 19.82 10.48
C THR A 76 5.96 19.53 11.94
N LYS A 77 6.77 18.71 12.62
CA LYS A 77 6.45 18.08 13.92
C LYS A 77 5.21 17.18 13.91
N GLY A 78 4.68 16.87 12.73
CA GLY A 78 3.61 15.90 12.56
C GLY A 78 4.11 14.46 12.69
N THR A 79 3.17 13.52 12.74
CA THR A 79 3.44 12.08 12.89
C THR A 79 3.16 11.35 11.59
N PHE A 80 4.10 10.50 11.17
CA PHE A 80 3.87 9.56 10.08
C PHE A 80 3.37 8.22 10.62
N TYR A 81 2.40 7.63 9.94
CA TYR A 81 1.81 6.34 10.27
C TYR A 81 2.06 5.35 9.13
N SER A 82 2.81 4.30 9.43
CA SER A 82 2.95 3.14 8.54
C SER A 82 1.72 2.26 8.65
N LEU A 83 1.40 1.58 7.55
CA LEU A 83 0.21 0.73 7.45
C LEU A 83 0.46 -0.45 6.53
N TYR A 84 -0.36 -1.47 6.71
CA TYR A 84 -0.54 -2.56 5.77
C TYR A 84 -2.02 -2.81 5.56
N GLY A 85 -2.39 -3.17 4.34
CA GLY A 85 -3.76 -3.37 3.91
C GLY A 85 -3.81 -3.74 2.44
N GLN A 86 -5.01 -4.08 1.99
CA GLN A 86 -5.29 -4.43 0.61
C GLN A 86 -6.76 -4.14 0.31
N THR A 87 -7.10 -4.06 -0.97
CA THR A 87 -8.46 -3.78 -1.45
C THR A 87 -9.46 -4.83 -0.94
N GLU A 88 -9.07 -6.10 -0.95
CA GLU A 88 -9.86 -7.24 -0.47
C GLU A 88 -10.13 -7.22 1.04
N GLY A 89 -9.35 -6.43 1.80
CA GLY A 89 -9.56 -6.15 3.23
C GLY A 89 -10.28 -4.83 3.51
N SER A 90 -10.82 -4.18 2.47
CA SER A 90 -11.49 -2.86 2.55
C SER A 90 -10.64 -1.77 3.20
N GLY A 91 -9.33 -1.79 2.93
CA GLY A 91 -8.38 -0.80 3.42
C GLY A 91 -7.35 -1.36 4.40
N PHE A 92 -7.10 -0.63 5.48
CA PHE A 92 -6.00 -0.94 6.41
C PHE A 92 -6.36 -2.10 7.34
N ALA A 93 -5.44 -3.05 7.45
CA ALA A 93 -5.46 -4.11 8.43
C ALA A 93 -4.58 -3.78 9.65
N THR A 94 -3.50 -3.02 9.43
CA THR A 94 -2.62 -2.53 10.47
C THR A 94 -2.33 -1.04 10.33
N LEU A 95 -2.02 -0.39 11.44
CA LEU A 95 -1.57 1.00 11.51
C LEU A 95 -0.62 1.15 12.70
N GLY A 96 0.42 1.97 12.57
CA GLY A 96 1.33 2.27 13.67
C GLY A 96 2.12 3.54 13.40
N ARG A 97 2.49 4.25 14.47
CA ARG A 97 3.37 5.41 14.34
C ARG A 97 4.74 4.93 13.88
N TYR A 98 5.32 5.60 12.88
CA TYR A 98 6.64 5.26 12.38
C TYR A 98 7.71 5.32 13.48
N ASP A 99 7.64 6.32 14.37
CA ASP A 99 8.62 6.55 15.43
C ASP A 99 8.58 5.51 16.57
N GLU A 100 7.48 4.77 16.73
CA GLU A 100 7.40 3.67 17.70
C GLU A 100 8.17 2.43 17.24
N ARG A 101 8.13 2.13 15.93
CA ARG A 101 8.77 0.94 15.36
C ARG A 101 9.07 1.14 13.86
N PRO A 102 10.18 1.82 13.52
CA PRO A 102 10.58 2.06 12.14
C PRO A 102 10.68 0.77 11.33
N GLY A 103 10.18 0.80 10.10
CA GLY A 103 10.16 -0.35 9.18
C GLY A 103 8.99 -1.33 9.39
N SER A 104 8.29 -1.28 10.53
CA SER A 104 7.08 -2.08 10.70
C SER A 104 5.88 -1.48 9.95
N ALA A 105 4.92 -2.32 9.63
CA ALA A 105 3.62 -1.93 9.10
C ALA A 105 2.60 -1.58 10.21
N GLY A 106 3.05 -1.44 11.46
CA GLY A 106 2.18 -1.14 12.59
C GLY A 106 1.52 -2.37 13.23
N LYS A 107 0.49 -2.13 14.04
CA LYS A 107 -0.25 -3.18 14.75
C LYS A 107 -1.65 -3.36 14.17
N MET A 108 -2.21 -4.55 14.40
CA MET A 108 -3.56 -4.92 14.01
C MET A 108 -4.60 -3.90 14.48
N LEU A 109 -5.46 -3.45 13.57
CA LEU A 109 -6.56 -2.55 13.87
C LEU A 109 -7.73 -3.28 14.55
N PRO A 110 -8.60 -2.57 15.29
CA PRO A 110 -9.82 -3.16 15.85
C PRO A 110 -10.68 -3.82 14.76
N PHE A 111 -11.32 -4.94 15.12
CA PHE A 111 -12.19 -5.73 14.24
C PHE A 111 -11.50 -6.41 13.06
N VAL A 112 -10.17 -6.37 12.99
CA VAL A 112 -9.38 -7.17 12.06
C VAL A 112 -8.74 -8.31 12.86
N GLU A 113 -8.79 -9.52 12.33
CA GLU A 113 -8.00 -10.64 12.81
C GLU A 113 -6.92 -10.94 11.77
N LEU A 114 -5.66 -10.91 12.18
CA LEU A 114 -4.52 -11.29 11.36
C LEU A 114 -3.80 -12.49 11.96
N SER A 115 -3.33 -13.38 11.09
CA SER A 115 -2.40 -14.44 11.43
C SER A 115 -1.33 -14.55 10.34
N VAL A 116 -0.28 -15.31 10.63
CA VAL A 116 0.76 -15.66 9.66
C VAL A 116 0.85 -17.18 9.63
N VAL A 117 0.73 -17.77 8.44
CA VAL A 117 0.66 -19.23 8.26
C VAL A 117 1.74 -19.77 7.33
N ASP A 118 2.15 -21.02 7.54
CA ASP A 118 3.03 -21.76 6.62
C ASP A 118 2.27 -22.29 5.40
N ASP A 119 2.94 -23.03 4.51
CA ASP A 119 2.33 -23.60 3.31
C ASP A 119 1.32 -24.73 3.59
N TYR A 120 1.20 -25.17 4.83
CA TYR A 120 0.20 -26.13 5.30
C TYR A 120 -0.94 -25.43 6.05
N ASP A 121 -1.06 -24.11 5.92
CA ASP A 121 -2.01 -23.23 6.60
C ASP A 121 -1.98 -23.34 8.14
N ARG A 122 -0.82 -23.68 8.71
CA ARG A 122 -0.58 -23.70 10.16
C ARG A 122 0.05 -22.40 10.60
N GLN A 123 -0.42 -21.85 11.72
CA GLN A 123 0.16 -20.63 12.27
C GLN A 123 1.65 -20.81 12.59
N VAL A 124 2.48 -19.89 12.10
CA VAL A 124 3.91 -19.88 12.38
C VAL A 124 4.21 -19.26 13.75
N GLN A 125 5.38 -19.58 14.30
CA GLN A 125 5.86 -18.96 15.53
C GLN A 125 6.16 -17.47 15.34
N ILE A 126 6.04 -16.69 16.41
CA ILE A 126 6.46 -15.27 16.42
C ILE A 126 7.89 -15.13 15.87
N GLY A 127 8.11 -14.15 15.01
CA GLY A 127 9.38 -13.89 14.34
C GLY A 127 9.63 -14.69 13.07
N HIS A 128 8.83 -15.73 12.76
CA HIS A 128 8.95 -16.48 11.52
C HIS A 128 8.07 -15.89 10.42
N THR A 129 8.60 -15.89 9.20
CA THR A 129 7.90 -15.44 8.01
C THR A 129 6.94 -16.52 7.50
N GLY A 130 5.76 -16.09 7.06
CA GLY A 130 4.78 -16.91 6.36
C GLY A 130 3.76 -16.03 5.62
N GLU A 131 2.71 -16.64 5.08
CA GLU A 131 1.62 -15.89 4.44
C GLU A 131 0.79 -15.15 5.49
N ILE A 132 0.63 -13.84 5.31
CA ILE A 132 -0.32 -13.05 6.07
C ILE A 132 -1.73 -13.47 5.66
N VAL A 133 -2.56 -13.83 6.62
CA VAL A 133 -3.97 -14.16 6.41
C VAL A 133 -4.85 -13.27 7.27
N THR A 134 -6.04 -12.94 6.79
CA THR A 134 -6.94 -12.01 7.48
C THR A 134 -8.37 -12.53 7.53
N ARG A 135 -9.06 -12.18 8.61
CA ARG A 135 -10.48 -12.46 8.83
C ARG A 135 -11.13 -11.25 9.50
N GLY A 136 -12.40 -11.04 9.22
CA GLY A 136 -13.20 -10.00 9.86
C GLY A 136 -14.25 -9.40 8.94
N PRO A 137 -15.11 -8.51 9.45
CA PRO A 137 -16.20 -7.89 8.70
C PRO A 137 -15.72 -6.98 7.55
N MET A 138 -14.43 -6.63 7.53
CA MET A 138 -13.84 -5.79 6.48
C MET A 138 -13.43 -6.58 5.23
N VAL A 139 -13.36 -7.90 5.33
CA VAL A 139 -12.99 -8.75 4.19
C VAL A 139 -14.13 -8.74 3.16
N PHE A 140 -13.77 -8.53 1.89
CA PHE A 140 -14.67 -8.50 0.75
C PHE A 140 -15.50 -9.79 0.59
N LYS A 141 -16.49 -9.78 -0.31
CA LYS A 141 -17.38 -10.94 -0.55
C LYS A 141 -16.83 -11.95 -1.56
N GLY A 142 -15.69 -11.67 -2.17
CA GLY A 142 -15.15 -12.43 -3.29
C GLY A 142 -15.01 -11.61 -4.57
N TYR A 143 -14.30 -12.20 -5.53
CA TYR A 143 -14.02 -11.60 -6.82
C TYR A 143 -15.24 -11.74 -7.74
N TRP A 144 -15.59 -10.63 -8.41
CA TRP A 144 -16.76 -10.60 -9.28
C TRP A 144 -16.59 -11.54 -10.48
N LYS A 145 -17.53 -12.50 -10.63
CA LYS A 145 -17.53 -13.52 -11.70
C LYS A 145 -16.28 -14.43 -11.73
N LEU A 146 -15.56 -14.53 -10.62
CA LEU A 146 -14.39 -15.40 -10.47
C LEU A 146 -14.56 -16.31 -9.23
N PRO A 147 -15.48 -17.29 -9.27
CA PRO A 147 -15.77 -18.14 -8.12
C PRO A 147 -14.59 -19.03 -7.71
N GLU A 148 -13.83 -19.56 -8.68
CA GLU A 148 -12.65 -20.41 -8.40
C GLU A 148 -11.55 -19.63 -7.68
N GLU A 149 -11.22 -18.41 -8.15
CA GLU A 149 -10.26 -17.52 -7.48
C GLU A 149 -10.73 -17.10 -6.10
N THR A 150 -12.06 -16.89 -5.95
CA THR A 150 -12.67 -16.59 -4.66
C THR A 150 -12.48 -17.76 -3.70
N GLU A 151 -12.81 -18.98 -4.10
CA GLU A 151 -12.64 -20.18 -3.28
C GLU A 151 -11.17 -20.45 -2.94
N TYR A 152 -10.26 -20.30 -3.90
CA TYR A 152 -8.82 -20.45 -3.65
C TYR A 152 -8.28 -19.44 -2.62
N THR A 153 -8.78 -18.21 -2.69
CA THR A 153 -8.41 -17.10 -1.82
C THR A 153 -9.07 -17.21 -0.43
N PHE A 154 -10.27 -17.78 -0.36
CA PHE A 154 -11.00 -18.07 0.87
C PHE A 154 -10.88 -19.53 1.25
N ARG A 155 -9.81 -19.88 1.96
CA ARG A 155 -9.61 -21.25 2.45
C ARG A 155 -9.34 -21.25 3.95
N ASN A 156 -9.68 -22.36 4.60
CA ASN A 156 -9.48 -22.58 6.03
C ASN A 156 -10.05 -21.48 6.94
N GLY A 157 -11.13 -20.83 6.51
CA GLY A 157 -11.80 -19.76 7.25
C GLY A 157 -11.05 -18.41 7.23
N TRP A 158 -10.06 -18.28 6.36
CA TRP A 158 -9.24 -17.09 6.20
C TRP A 158 -9.30 -16.56 4.76
N HIS A 159 -9.09 -15.25 4.63
CA HIS A 159 -8.70 -14.64 3.37
C HIS A 159 -7.18 -14.63 3.26
N HIS A 160 -6.66 -15.33 2.25
CA HIS A 160 -5.24 -15.47 1.97
C HIS A 160 -4.72 -14.34 1.10
N THR A 161 -3.95 -13.45 1.72
CA THR A 161 -3.56 -12.17 1.12
C THR A 161 -2.49 -12.30 0.04
N GLY A 162 -1.73 -13.40 0.02
CA GLY A 162 -0.59 -13.56 -0.87
C GLY A 162 0.67 -12.79 -0.47
N TYR A 163 0.60 -11.96 0.57
CA TYR A 163 1.74 -11.24 1.11
C TYR A 163 2.44 -12.06 2.18
N GLN A 164 3.76 -11.97 2.20
CA GLN A 164 4.59 -12.57 3.24
C GLN A 164 4.83 -11.57 4.35
N GLY A 165 4.84 -12.04 5.58
CA GLY A 165 5.16 -11.22 6.73
C GLY A 165 5.39 -12.03 7.98
N ARG A 166 5.71 -11.32 9.06
CA ARG A 166 5.88 -11.90 10.40
C ARG A 166 5.42 -10.93 11.46
N PHE A 167 4.91 -11.46 12.57
CA PHE A 167 4.74 -10.66 13.78
C PHE A 167 5.99 -10.70 14.63
N ASP A 168 6.34 -9.58 15.24
CA ASP A 168 7.31 -9.57 16.34
C ASP A 168 6.64 -9.78 17.70
N LYS A 169 7.46 -9.93 18.75
CA LYS A 169 7.00 -10.18 20.12
C LYS A 169 6.10 -9.08 20.70
N ASP A 170 6.18 -7.87 20.13
CA ASP A 170 5.44 -6.70 20.58
C ASP A 170 4.13 -6.51 19.77
N GLY A 171 3.85 -7.43 18.84
CA GLY A 171 2.64 -7.47 18.01
C GLY A 171 2.68 -6.56 16.78
N PHE A 172 3.86 -6.08 16.37
CA PHE A 172 4.00 -5.34 15.13
C PHE A 172 4.13 -6.29 13.94
N LEU A 173 3.43 -5.97 12.86
CA LEU A 173 3.55 -6.67 11.59
C LEU A 173 4.77 -6.15 10.82
N TRP A 174 5.58 -7.06 10.31
CA TRP A 174 6.66 -6.79 9.39
C TRP A 174 6.30 -7.39 8.03
N TYR A 175 6.30 -6.56 7.00
CA TYR A 175 6.06 -7.00 5.62
C TYR A 175 7.36 -7.53 5.03
N GLU A 176 7.33 -8.75 4.51
CA GLU A 176 8.50 -9.51 4.04
C GLU A 176 8.43 -9.83 2.54
N GLY A 177 7.57 -9.12 1.80
CA GLY A 177 7.41 -9.28 0.36
C GLY A 177 6.16 -10.08 -0.02
N ARG A 178 6.22 -10.76 -1.16
CA ARG A 178 5.10 -11.55 -1.73
C ARG A 178 5.55 -12.96 -1.97
N LYS A 179 4.58 -13.88 -2.01
CA LYS A 179 4.84 -15.18 -2.62
C LYS A 179 5.22 -14.95 -4.09
N SER A 180 6.26 -15.64 -4.56
CA SER A 180 6.72 -15.61 -5.95
C SER A 180 5.64 -15.95 -6.97
N GLU A 181 4.60 -16.67 -6.54
CA GLU A 181 3.46 -17.08 -7.37
C GLU A 181 2.39 -15.98 -7.54
N LYS A 182 2.44 -14.91 -6.73
CA LYS A 182 1.50 -13.78 -6.76
C LYS A 182 2.20 -12.47 -7.12
N GLU A 183 3.10 -12.54 -8.11
CA GLU A 183 3.72 -11.37 -8.75
C GLU A 183 2.63 -10.41 -9.25
N LEU A 184 2.42 -9.33 -8.51
CA LEU A 184 1.51 -8.24 -8.81
C LEU A 184 2.35 -6.97 -8.78
N ILE A 185 2.33 -6.18 -9.85
CA ILE A 185 3.19 -4.99 -9.94
C ILE A 185 2.48 -3.84 -9.22
N LYS A 186 3.16 -3.12 -8.31
CA LYS A 186 2.59 -1.99 -7.56
C LYS A 186 3.26 -0.64 -7.84
N PRO A 187 3.14 -0.10 -9.07
CA PRO A 187 3.62 1.25 -9.35
C PRO A 187 2.86 2.28 -8.51
N GLY A 188 3.55 3.00 -7.62
CA GLY A 188 2.93 4.04 -6.80
C GLY A 188 1.85 3.55 -5.82
N GLY A 189 1.81 2.25 -5.50
CA GLY A 189 0.84 1.66 -4.57
C GLY A 189 -0.44 1.10 -5.21
N GLU A 190 -0.63 1.26 -6.52
CA GLU A 190 -1.78 0.74 -7.27
C GLU A 190 -1.57 -0.71 -7.71
N ASN A 191 -2.64 -1.51 -7.80
CA ASN A 191 -2.53 -2.91 -8.21
C ASN A 191 -2.52 -3.06 -9.74
N VAL A 192 -1.46 -3.64 -10.31
CA VAL A 192 -1.39 -4.04 -11.72
C VAL A 192 -1.11 -5.53 -11.84
N TYR A 193 -2.09 -6.29 -12.30
CA TYR A 193 -2.00 -7.74 -12.50
C TYR A 193 -1.31 -8.05 -13.83
N PRO A 194 -0.11 -8.68 -13.84
CA PRO A 194 0.58 -9.04 -15.08
C PRO A 194 -0.31 -9.76 -16.09
N ALA A 195 -1.07 -10.74 -15.64
CA ALA A 195 -1.96 -11.52 -16.50
C ALA A 195 -3.02 -10.68 -17.23
N GLU A 196 -3.53 -9.62 -16.60
CA GLU A 196 -4.48 -8.69 -17.26
C GLU A 196 -3.79 -7.90 -18.36
N VAL A 197 -2.56 -7.42 -18.10
CA VAL A 197 -1.75 -6.69 -19.08
C VAL A 197 -1.31 -7.60 -20.23
N GLU A 198 -0.85 -8.81 -19.92
CA GLU A 198 -0.46 -9.84 -20.88
C GLU A 198 -1.62 -10.19 -21.82
N LYS A 199 -2.82 -10.38 -21.26
CA LYS A 199 -4.03 -10.67 -22.04
C LYS A 199 -4.30 -9.59 -23.08
N VAL A 200 -4.18 -8.31 -22.72
CA VAL A 200 -4.36 -7.19 -23.67
C VAL A 200 -3.23 -7.13 -24.69
N ILE A 201 -1.97 -7.35 -24.30
CA ILE A 201 -0.83 -7.36 -25.24
C ILE A 201 -0.97 -8.49 -26.26
N LEU A 202 -1.48 -9.66 -25.87
CA LEU A 202 -1.71 -10.82 -26.74
C LEU A 202 -2.80 -10.58 -27.80
N GLU A 203 -3.64 -9.55 -27.65
CA GLU A 203 -4.59 -9.16 -28.69
C GLU A 203 -3.88 -8.56 -29.92
N HIS A 204 -2.62 -8.11 -29.80
CA HIS A 204 -1.87 -7.56 -30.91
C HIS A 204 -1.41 -8.67 -31.89
N PRO A 205 -1.72 -8.58 -33.20
CA PRO A 205 -1.58 -9.70 -34.13
C PRO A 205 -0.13 -10.15 -34.38
N ALA A 206 0.86 -9.31 -34.09
CA ALA A 206 2.29 -9.63 -34.24
C ALA A 206 2.91 -10.36 -33.04
N ILE A 207 2.19 -10.50 -31.92
CA ILE A 207 2.72 -11.08 -30.67
C ILE A 207 2.32 -12.55 -30.58
N GLU A 208 3.30 -13.44 -30.34
CA GLU A 208 3.10 -14.87 -30.10
C GLU A 208 2.97 -15.17 -28.60
N LYS A 209 3.86 -14.58 -27.78
CA LYS A 209 3.90 -14.74 -26.32
C LYS A 209 4.33 -13.44 -25.65
N VAL A 210 3.96 -13.29 -24.39
CA VAL A 210 4.36 -12.14 -23.56
C VAL A 210 4.53 -12.59 -22.12
N VAL A 211 5.45 -11.95 -21.42
CA VAL A 211 5.53 -11.95 -19.96
C VAL A 211 5.62 -10.51 -19.47
N VAL A 212 4.82 -10.17 -18.46
CA VAL A 212 4.80 -8.85 -17.80
C VAL A 212 5.32 -9.01 -16.38
N PHE A 213 6.22 -8.12 -15.95
CA PHE A 213 6.81 -8.19 -14.62
C PHE A 213 7.24 -6.80 -14.12
N GLY A 214 7.36 -6.69 -12.80
CA GLY A 214 7.83 -5.49 -12.14
C GLY A 214 9.34 -5.32 -12.26
N VAL A 215 9.79 -4.08 -12.41
CA VAL A 215 11.22 -3.72 -12.33
C VAL A 215 11.43 -2.54 -11.39
N PRO A 216 12.62 -2.37 -10.79
CA PRO A 216 12.92 -1.18 -10.01
C PRO A 216 12.71 0.09 -10.83
N ASP A 217 11.93 1.03 -10.30
CA ASP A 217 11.68 2.33 -10.91
C ASP A 217 12.00 3.48 -9.93
N PRO A 218 12.80 4.47 -10.35
CA PRO A 218 13.23 5.55 -9.45
C PRO A 218 12.08 6.48 -9.02
N LYS A 219 11.01 6.58 -9.83
CA LYS A 219 9.86 7.45 -9.57
C LYS A 219 8.75 6.73 -8.83
N TRP A 220 8.40 5.52 -9.25
CA TRP A 220 7.23 4.78 -8.77
C TRP A 220 7.55 3.62 -7.82
N LYS A 221 8.84 3.47 -7.46
CA LYS A 221 9.44 2.31 -6.77
C LYS A 221 9.43 1.04 -7.61
N GLU A 222 8.32 0.76 -8.28
CA GLU A 222 8.14 -0.36 -9.19
C GLU A 222 7.57 0.15 -10.53
N GLY A 223 8.21 -0.22 -11.64
CA GLY A 223 7.77 0.05 -13.00
C GLY A 223 7.33 -1.24 -13.69
N ILE A 224 6.55 -1.13 -14.76
CA ILE A 224 6.03 -2.29 -15.50
C ILE A 224 6.90 -2.50 -16.75
N LYS A 225 7.39 -3.71 -16.96
CA LYS A 225 7.99 -4.13 -18.23
C LYS A 225 7.26 -5.33 -18.82
N ALA A 226 7.23 -5.38 -20.15
CA ALA A 226 6.77 -6.52 -20.91
C ALA A 226 7.91 -7.01 -21.81
N VAL A 227 8.12 -8.32 -21.88
CA VAL A 227 8.98 -8.96 -22.88
C VAL A 227 8.09 -9.77 -23.80
N CYS A 228 8.14 -9.45 -25.09
CA CYS A 228 7.27 -10.06 -26.11
C CYS A 228 8.06 -10.90 -27.10
N GLN A 229 7.54 -12.07 -27.44
CA GLN A 229 7.95 -12.85 -28.59
C GLN A 229 7.07 -12.48 -29.79
N LEU A 230 7.69 -12.13 -30.92
CA LEU A 230 6.99 -11.89 -32.18
C LEU A 230 6.71 -13.20 -32.91
N LYS A 231 5.65 -13.20 -33.75
CA LYS A 231 5.35 -14.29 -34.68
C LYS A 231 6.33 -14.37 -35.84
#